data_AF-A0A3A5APW9-F1
#
_entry.id   AF-A0A3A5APW9-F1
#
_cell.length_a   1.000
_cell.length_b   1.000
_cell.length_c   1.000
_cell.angle_alpha   90.00
_cell.angle_beta   90.00
_cell.angle_gamma   90.00
#
_symmetry.space_group_name_H-M   'P 1'
#
loop_
_entity.id
_entity.type
_entity.pdbx_description
1 polymer ?
#
loop_
_entity_poly.entity_id
_entity_poly.type
_entity_poly.pdbx_seq_one_letter_code
_entity_poly.pdbx_strand_id
1 'polypeptide(L)'
;MSIEEWCFARVTELVFTAWDHDRFSHDGGNSWPPFVWDGERRFLIRAELDAAFFHLYLGNEQEWQEKGSKELLAYFPTPRHAVEYIMDTFRVLRERDEAAYGHFKTKAAILEIYDEMAHVIVEDAAAEAARRQPATRYETRLNPPPGPPMDAAGNIIPMDQWDRAKWPSHIHPPKEAAVEKPEEVPLEQFAATPYPATARDKAICAAALAIVEQSRGLSSADHLDALLLATHPEWCKVFLDQSEHSAFEAAWKSATQTLIAGENPIQWKECRDHLEKQQAIIINRSDQRQAISPGTNSTSIRKGLPGGVDEIVRFALQAVKRVAELRTDLSSVPQEQVRIIQVFEEQHRFYQLAA
;
A
#
# COMPACT_ATOMS: atom_id res chain seq x y z
N MET A 1 6.60 17.94 36.84
CA MET A 1 6.33 17.46 35.47
C MET A 1 7.28 18.18 34.54
N SER A 2 8.14 17.43 33.86
CA SER A 2 9.02 17.95 32.82
C SER A 2 8.22 18.23 31.53
N ILE A 3 8.84 18.93 30.58
CA ILE A 3 8.21 19.15 29.26
C ILE A 3 8.05 17.85 28.48
N GLU A 4 8.99 16.91 28.65
CA GLU A 4 8.94 15.59 28.04
C GLU A 4 7.72 14.80 28.54
N GLU A 5 7.50 14.76 29.86
CA GLU A 5 6.34 14.10 30.47
C GLU A 5 5.03 14.74 30.01
N TRP A 6 4.99 16.08 29.94
CA TRP A 6 3.81 16.83 29.50
C TRP A 6 3.45 16.57 28.04
N CYS A 7 4.46 16.51 27.16
CA CYS A 7 4.30 16.16 25.74
C CYS A 7 3.93 14.68 25.58
N PHE A 8 4.59 13.79 26.32
CA PHE A 8 4.35 12.35 26.26
C PHE A 8 2.89 12.01 26.52
N ALA A 9 2.28 12.58 27.57
CA ALA A 9 0.87 12.36 27.91
C ALA A 9 -0.08 12.71 26.73
N ARG A 10 0.16 13.86 26.09
CA ARG A 10 -0.65 14.39 24.98
C ARG A 10 -0.46 13.61 23.68
N VAL A 11 0.80 13.37 23.31
CA VAL A 11 1.13 12.64 22.08
C VAL A 11 0.67 11.20 22.17
N THR A 12 0.86 10.56 23.32
CA THR A 12 0.41 9.18 23.56
C THR A 12 -1.10 9.07 23.39
N GLU A 13 -1.87 10.01 23.94
CA GLU A 13 -3.32 10.04 23.73
C GLU A 13 -3.72 10.28 22.27
N LEU A 14 -2.97 11.11 21.55
CA LEU A 14 -3.24 11.35 20.13
C LEU A 14 -2.94 10.14 19.23
N VAL A 15 -1.96 9.32 19.60
CA VAL A 15 -1.46 8.22 18.76
C VAL A 15 -2.11 6.88 19.14
N PHE A 16 -2.17 6.56 20.42
CA PHE A 16 -2.57 5.23 20.90
C PHE A 16 -4.10 5.11 21.02
N THR A 17 -4.78 4.96 19.88
CA THR A 17 -6.26 5.01 19.82
C THR A 17 -6.95 3.66 19.61
N ALA A 18 -6.19 2.58 19.43
CA ALA A 18 -6.75 1.26 19.21
C ALA A 18 -5.81 0.14 19.72
N TRP A 19 -6.40 -1.02 20.01
CA TRP A 19 -5.72 -2.18 20.61
C TRP A 19 -4.76 -2.91 19.67
N ASP A 20 -4.88 -2.72 18.37
CA ASP A 20 -3.91 -3.19 17.37
C ASP A 20 -2.53 -2.51 17.51
N HIS A 21 -2.47 -1.36 18.19
CA HIS A 21 -1.23 -0.68 18.59
C HIS A 21 -0.68 -1.13 19.95
N ASP A 22 -1.14 -2.25 20.54
CA ASP A 22 -0.81 -2.64 21.92
C ASP A 22 0.69 -2.70 22.24
N ARG A 23 1.56 -3.01 21.26
CA ARG A 23 3.02 -2.96 21.45
C ARG A 23 3.52 -1.57 21.87
N PHE A 24 2.80 -0.51 21.53
CA PHE A 24 3.09 0.87 21.90
C PHE A 24 2.93 1.15 23.40
N SER A 25 2.08 0.38 24.11
CA SER A 25 1.88 0.51 25.56
C SER A 25 2.85 -0.37 26.38
N HIS A 26 3.63 -1.24 25.73
CA HIS A 26 4.48 -2.23 26.42
C HIS A 26 5.93 -1.77 26.63
N ASP A 27 6.37 -0.70 25.96
CA ASP A 27 7.68 -0.08 26.16
C ASP A 27 7.67 0.70 27.49
N GLY A 28 7.94 0.00 28.60
CA GLY A 28 8.03 0.60 29.94
C GLY A 28 7.47 -0.24 31.10
N GLY A 29 6.94 -1.44 30.84
CA GLY A 29 6.49 -2.38 31.88
C GLY A 29 5.10 -2.11 32.47
N ASN A 30 4.42 -1.04 32.02
CA ASN A 30 3.06 -0.70 32.43
C ASN A 30 2.15 -0.76 31.20
N SER A 31 1.26 -1.75 31.09
CA SER A 31 0.27 -1.81 30.02
C SER A 31 -0.97 -0.99 30.43
N TRP A 32 -1.39 -0.06 29.58
CA TRP A 32 -2.65 0.68 29.71
C TRP A 32 -3.49 0.57 28.42
N PRO A 33 -4.82 0.76 28.49
CA PRO A 33 -5.69 0.67 27.31
C PRO A 33 -5.51 1.83 26.33
N PRO A 34 -5.89 1.67 25.07
CA PRO A 34 -5.94 2.76 24.10
C PRO A 34 -6.94 3.84 24.49
N PHE A 35 -6.76 5.03 23.95
CA PHE A 35 -7.62 6.18 24.14
C PHE A 35 -8.78 6.19 23.14
N VAL A 36 -9.94 6.62 23.61
CA VAL A 36 -11.13 6.75 22.77
C VAL A 36 -10.94 7.89 21.77
N TRP A 37 -11.29 7.65 20.51
CA TRP A 37 -11.29 8.71 19.51
C TRP A 37 -12.38 9.74 19.79
N ASP A 38 -11.99 10.94 20.23
CA ASP A 38 -12.86 12.10 20.45
C ASP A 38 -12.32 13.31 19.68
N GLY A 39 -13.10 13.81 18.71
CA GLY A 39 -12.65 14.91 17.85
C GLY A 39 -12.43 16.24 18.57
N GLU A 40 -13.25 16.57 19.57
CA GLU A 40 -13.17 17.83 20.30
C GLU A 40 -12.02 17.81 21.30
N ARG A 41 -11.89 16.70 22.04
CA ARG A 41 -10.75 16.48 22.95
C ARG A 41 -9.42 16.52 22.20
N ARG A 42 -9.32 15.81 21.08
CA ARG A 42 -8.11 15.81 20.23
C ARG A 42 -7.82 17.18 19.60
N PHE A 43 -8.84 17.98 19.33
CA PHE A 43 -8.65 19.35 18.88
C PHE A 43 -7.95 20.18 19.96
N LEU A 44 -8.42 20.13 21.21
CA LEU A 44 -7.80 20.83 22.33
C LEU A 44 -6.38 20.34 22.62
N ILE A 45 -6.15 19.01 22.63
CA ILE A 45 -4.80 18.46 22.85
C ILE A 45 -3.81 18.98 21.80
N ARG A 46 -4.22 19.02 20.52
CA ARG A 46 -3.37 19.55 19.45
C ARG A 46 -3.15 21.06 19.59
N ALA A 47 -4.18 21.82 19.95
CA ALA A 47 -4.05 23.26 20.16
C ALA A 47 -3.08 23.58 21.31
N GLU A 48 -3.12 22.80 22.42
CA GLU A 48 -2.16 22.91 23.51
C GLU A 48 -0.73 22.59 23.05
N LEU A 49 -0.54 21.52 22.28
CA LEU A 49 0.77 21.16 21.74
C LEU A 49 1.30 22.26 20.82
N ASP A 50 0.50 22.73 19.86
CA ASP A 50 0.90 23.78 18.91
C ASP A 50 1.30 25.06 19.66
N ALA A 51 0.51 25.50 20.64
CA ALA A 51 0.83 26.65 21.48
C ALA A 51 2.16 26.47 22.25
N ALA A 52 2.35 25.30 22.87
CA ALA A 52 3.60 25.00 23.58
C ALA A 52 4.81 24.98 22.64
N PHE A 53 4.68 24.39 21.44
CA PHE A 53 5.75 24.37 20.45
C PHE A 53 6.08 25.77 19.92
N PHE A 54 5.10 26.67 19.76
CA PHE A 54 5.38 28.06 19.42
C PHE A 54 6.26 28.75 20.47
N HIS A 55 5.99 28.54 21.76
CA HIS A 55 6.86 29.04 22.83
C HIS A 55 8.26 28.44 22.77
N LEU A 56 8.39 27.14 22.49
CA LEU A 56 9.70 26.49 22.39
C LEU A 56 10.52 26.95 21.18
N TYR A 57 9.87 27.19 20.04
CA TYR A 57 10.56 27.57 18.81
C TYR A 57 10.87 29.06 18.74
N LEU A 58 9.95 29.92 19.18
CA LEU A 58 10.09 31.37 19.08
C LEU A 58 10.73 31.98 20.34
N GLY A 59 10.73 31.26 21.45
CA GLY A 59 11.24 31.74 22.72
C GLY A 59 10.34 32.79 23.37
N ASN A 60 10.82 33.37 24.47
CA ASN A 60 10.12 34.44 25.17
C ASN A 60 10.40 35.83 24.53
N GLU A 61 9.70 36.86 24.99
CA GLU A 61 9.85 38.21 24.44
C GLU A 61 11.29 38.74 24.52
N GLN A 62 12.00 38.48 25.61
CA GLN A 62 13.38 38.93 25.78
C GLN A 62 14.30 38.26 24.75
N GLU A 63 14.24 36.93 24.64
CA GLU A 63 15.04 36.20 23.66
C GLU A 63 14.71 36.59 22.22
N TRP A 64 13.44 36.89 21.94
CA TRP A 64 13.00 37.38 20.63
C TRP A 64 13.65 38.71 20.28
N GLN A 65 13.67 39.67 21.20
CA GLN A 65 14.33 40.98 20.98
C GLN A 65 15.84 40.85 20.85
N GLU A 66 16.46 39.97 21.64
CA GLU A 66 17.91 39.80 21.65
C GLU A 66 18.44 39.09 20.39
N LYS A 67 17.72 38.05 19.93
CA LYS A 67 18.15 37.18 18.81
C LYS A 67 17.56 37.61 17.45
N GLY A 68 16.49 38.41 17.44
CA GLY A 68 15.77 38.81 16.23
C GLY A 68 16.57 39.77 15.34
N SER A 69 16.51 39.56 14.02
CA SER A 69 17.07 40.54 13.07
C SER A 69 16.22 41.82 13.02
N LYS A 70 16.82 42.94 12.59
CA LYS A 70 16.11 44.22 12.48
C LYS A 70 14.90 44.13 11.55
N GLU A 71 15.02 43.37 10.47
CA GLU A 71 13.95 43.16 9.51
C GLU A 71 12.82 42.32 10.11
N LEU A 72 13.15 41.24 10.83
CA LEU A 72 12.16 40.38 11.48
C LEU A 72 11.35 41.17 12.52
N LEU A 73 12.04 41.93 13.39
CA LEU A 73 11.41 42.72 14.44
C LEU A 73 10.55 43.88 13.90
N ALA A 74 10.87 44.39 12.71
CA ALA A 74 10.05 45.41 12.05
C ALA A 74 8.68 44.86 11.59
N TYR A 75 8.63 43.60 11.16
CA TYR A 75 7.38 42.93 10.78
C TYR A 75 6.66 42.28 11.96
N PHE A 76 7.40 41.75 12.93
CA PHE A 76 6.88 41.01 14.08
C PHE A 76 7.48 41.56 15.38
N PRO A 77 6.85 42.59 15.96
CA PRO A 77 7.36 43.24 17.17
C PRO A 77 7.49 42.28 18.36
N THR A 78 6.67 41.24 18.43
CA THR A 78 6.70 40.22 19.49
C THR A 78 6.57 38.82 18.88
N PRO A 79 7.02 37.75 19.58
CA PRO A 79 6.83 36.38 19.10
C PRO A 79 5.35 36.06 18.86
N ARG A 80 4.45 36.62 19.69
CA ARG A 80 3.00 36.49 19.53
C ARG A 80 2.46 37.01 18.18
N HIS A 81 3.05 38.07 17.63
CA HIS A 81 2.69 38.56 16.28
C HIS A 81 3.17 37.60 15.18
N ALA A 82 4.33 36.98 15.37
CA ALA A 82 4.83 35.95 14.46
C ALA A 82 3.92 34.70 14.47
N VAL A 83 3.47 34.24 15.65
CA VAL A 83 2.49 33.14 15.76
C VAL A 83 1.21 33.46 15.00
N GLU A 84 0.69 34.68 15.18
CA GLU A 84 -0.53 35.10 14.50
C GLU A 84 -0.40 35.05 12.98
N TYR A 85 0.70 35.59 12.47
CA TYR A 85 1.01 35.57 11.05
C TYR A 85 1.19 34.15 10.51
N ILE A 86 1.90 33.28 11.24
CA ILE A 86 2.08 31.88 10.88
C ILE A 86 0.72 31.19 10.76
N MET A 87 -0.16 31.36 11.74
CA MET A 87 -1.52 30.82 11.68
C MET A 87 -2.29 31.33 10.47
N ASP A 88 -2.10 32.58 10.09
CA ASP A 88 -2.76 33.16 8.93
C ASP A 88 -2.32 32.58 7.59
N THR A 89 -1.16 31.91 7.52
CA THR A 89 -0.67 31.25 6.30
C THR A 89 -1.43 29.97 5.94
N PHE A 90 -2.13 29.33 6.88
CA PHE A 90 -2.87 28.08 6.68
C PHE A 90 -4.25 28.30 6.04
N ARG A 91 -4.28 28.75 4.78
CA ARG A 91 -5.51 29.14 4.06
C ARG A 91 -6.57 28.04 4.02
N VAL A 92 -6.18 26.80 3.68
CA VAL A 92 -7.13 25.67 3.58
C VAL A 92 -7.75 25.33 4.94
N LEU A 93 -6.99 25.45 6.02
CA LEU A 93 -7.51 25.20 7.37
C LEU A 93 -8.47 26.31 7.78
N ARG A 94 -8.12 27.58 7.51
CA ARG A 94 -9.00 28.73 7.72
C ARG A 94 -10.33 28.57 7.02
N GLU A 95 -10.31 28.29 5.71
CA GLU A 95 -11.54 28.14 4.90
C GLU A 95 -12.45 27.04 5.45
N ARG A 96 -11.87 25.91 5.91
CA ARG A 96 -12.63 24.82 6.54
C ARG A 96 -13.25 25.22 7.87
N ASP A 97 -12.50 25.90 8.73
CA ASP A 97 -13.00 26.36 10.02
C ASP A 97 -14.08 27.44 9.87
N GLU A 98 -13.88 28.40 8.97
CA GLU A 98 -14.87 29.45 8.69
C GLU A 98 -16.15 28.87 8.10
N ALA A 99 -16.06 27.86 7.23
CA ALA A 99 -17.24 27.16 6.70
C ALA A 99 -18.00 26.39 7.80
N ALA A 100 -17.29 25.79 8.77
CA ALA A 100 -17.90 24.98 9.82
C ALA A 100 -18.38 25.78 11.05
N TYR A 101 -17.67 26.85 11.42
CA TYR A 101 -17.84 27.57 12.69
C TYR A 101 -18.02 29.09 12.52
N GLY A 102 -17.96 29.61 11.29
CA GLY A 102 -18.10 31.04 10.99
C GLY A 102 -16.89 31.91 11.36
N HIS A 103 -15.81 31.31 11.89
CA HIS A 103 -14.57 31.97 12.24
C HIS A 103 -13.42 30.95 12.25
N PHE A 104 -12.17 31.44 12.25
CA PHE A 104 -10.99 30.57 12.30
C PHE A 104 -10.74 29.99 13.71
N LYS A 105 -11.59 29.02 14.10
CA LYS A 105 -11.63 28.39 15.43
C LYS A 105 -10.25 27.87 15.88
N THR A 106 -9.48 27.22 15.01
CA THR A 106 -8.16 26.67 15.35
C THR A 106 -7.17 27.77 15.71
N LYS A 107 -7.11 28.85 14.91
CA LYS A 107 -6.28 30.03 15.23
C LYS A 107 -6.68 30.63 16.57
N ALA A 108 -7.97 30.84 16.80
CA ALA A 108 -8.46 31.41 18.05
C ALA A 108 -8.04 30.57 19.26
N ALA A 109 -8.25 29.25 19.21
CA ALA A 109 -7.91 28.35 20.31
C ALA A 109 -6.40 28.28 20.60
N ILE A 110 -5.56 28.19 19.56
CA ILE A 110 -4.09 28.15 19.73
C ILE A 110 -3.59 29.46 20.33
N LEU A 111 -4.08 30.60 19.83
CA LEU A 111 -3.66 31.90 20.34
C LEU A 111 -4.09 32.14 21.79
N GLU A 112 -5.31 31.72 22.14
CA GLU A 112 -5.81 31.82 23.51
C GLU A 112 -4.97 30.99 24.49
N ILE A 113 -4.67 29.74 24.15
CA ILE A 113 -3.81 28.86 24.97
C ILE A 113 -2.37 29.37 25.01
N TYR A 114 -1.86 29.89 23.88
CA TYR A 114 -0.54 30.50 23.83
C TYR A 114 -0.45 31.69 24.79
N ASP A 115 -1.46 32.55 24.82
CA ASP A 115 -1.53 33.73 25.68
C ASP A 115 -1.65 33.31 27.17
N GLU A 116 -2.40 32.26 27.50
CA GLU A 116 -2.44 31.66 28.85
C GLU A 116 -1.07 31.15 29.29
N MET A 117 -0.37 30.40 28.43
CA MET A 117 0.98 29.93 28.72
C MET A 117 1.97 31.09 28.87
N ALA A 118 1.85 32.12 28.03
CA ALA A 118 2.69 33.32 28.10
C ALA A 118 2.54 34.04 29.45
N HIS A 119 1.30 34.16 29.95
CA HIS A 119 1.02 34.76 31.24
C HIS A 119 1.73 34.00 32.38
N VAL A 120 1.61 32.67 32.40
CA VAL A 120 2.29 31.82 33.40
C VAL A 120 3.81 31.98 33.34
N ILE A 121 4.40 32.00 32.13
CA ILE A 121 5.84 32.18 31.94
C ILE A 121 6.31 33.53 32.51
N VAL A 122 5.56 34.60 32.28
CA VAL A 122 5.89 35.94 32.81
C VAL A 122 5.77 36.00 34.34
N GLU A 123 4.72 35.42 34.91
CA GLU A 123 4.55 35.35 36.36
C GLU A 123 5.67 34.55 37.04
N ASP A 124 6.04 33.42 36.45
CA ASP A 124 7.11 32.56 36.95
C ASP A 124 8.47 33.28 36.89
N ALA A 125 8.78 33.96 35.78
CA ALA A 125 9.99 34.77 35.65
C ALA A 125 10.02 35.92 36.68
N ALA A 126 8.88 36.58 36.93
CA ALA A 126 8.77 37.63 37.93
C ALA A 126 8.91 37.09 39.37
N ALA A 127 8.39 35.90 39.65
CA ALA A 127 8.56 35.23 40.93
C ALA A 127 10.04 34.86 41.16
N GLU A 128 10.70 34.31 40.15
CA GLU A 128 12.12 33.95 40.20
C GLU A 128 13.02 35.17 40.40
N ALA A 129 12.78 36.25 39.65
CA ALA A 129 13.48 37.53 39.84
C ALA A 129 13.29 38.09 41.26
N ALA A 130 12.12 37.87 41.86
CA ALA A 130 11.81 38.22 43.24
C ALA A 130 12.27 37.17 44.28
N ARG A 131 12.95 36.10 43.86
CA ARG A 131 13.38 34.95 44.69
C ARG A 131 12.21 34.29 45.46
N ARG A 132 11.03 34.29 44.87
CA ARG A 132 9.84 33.58 45.36
C ARG A 132 9.67 32.29 44.59
N GLN A 133 9.01 31.31 45.21
CA GLN A 133 8.65 30.09 44.50
C GLN A 133 7.56 30.39 43.46
N PRO A 134 7.70 29.91 42.21
CA PRO A 134 6.65 29.96 41.21
C PRO A 134 5.40 29.25 41.74
N ALA A 135 4.27 29.94 41.72
CA ALA A 135 3.01 29.44 42.27
C ALA A 135 1.98 29.10 41.18
N THR A 136 2.12 29.69 39.99
CA THR A 136 1.19 29.51 38.88
C THR A 136 1.69 28.40 37.96
N ARG A 137 0.77 27.61 37.40
CA ARG A 137 1.08 26.64 36.35
C ARG A 137 -0.02 26.71 35.30
N TYR A 138 0.34 26.43 34.04
CA TYR A 138 -0.68 26.26 33.01
C TYR A 138 -1.56 25.04 33.35
N GLU A 139 -2.87 25.26 33.44
CA GLU A 139 -3.86 24.22 33.67
C GLU A 139 -4.54 23.85 32.36
N THR A 140 -4.60 22.55 32.07
CA THR A 140 -5.26 22.08 30.85
C THR A 140 -6.77 22.28 30.94
N ARG A 141 -7.39 22.64 29.81
CA ARG A 141 -8.85 22.77 29.69
C ARG A 141 -9.58 21.43 29.71
N LEU A 142 -8.84 20.32 29.67
CA LEU A 142 -9.35 18.97 29.54
C LEU A 142 -9.56 18.32 30.92
N ASN A 143 -10.77 17.82 31.15
CA ASN A 143 -11.10 16.99 32.31
C ASN A 143 -11.76 15.68 31.84
N PRO A 144 -11.14 14.51 32.09
CA PRO A 144 -9.85 14.29 32.75
C PRO A 144 -8.64 14.84 31.97
N PRO A 145 -7.46 15.04 32.59
CA PRO A 145 -6.26 15.54 31.90
C PRO A 145 -5.79 14.58 30.80
N PRO A 146 -4.97 15.05 29.83
CA PRO A 146 -4.44 14.20 28.77
C PRO A 146 -3.58 13.04 29.29
N GLY A 147 -3.60 11.93 28.56
CA GLY A 147 -2.79 10.76 28.82
C GLY A 147 -3.38 9.82 29.90
N PRO A 148 -2.61 8.79 30.29
CA PRO A 148 -3.05 7.85 31.31
C PRO A 148 -3.01 8.52 32.70
N PRO A 149 -3.86 8.10 33.65
CA PRO A 149 -3.77 8.49 35.05
C PRO A 149 -2.36 8.36 35.62
N MET A 150 -1.88 9.43 36.25
CA MET A 150 -0.57 9.50 36.92
C MET A 150 -0.74 9.74 38.42
N ASP A 151 0.22 9.26 39.21
CA ASP A 151 0.30 9.53 40.64
C ASP A 151 0.83 10.94 40.92
N ALA A 152 0.90 11.33 42.20
CA ALA A 152 1.40 12.65 42.61
C ALA A 152 2.89 12.87 42.28
N ALA A 153 3.64 11.80 42.02
CA ALA A 153 5.04 11.85 41.60
C ALA A 153 5.21 11.91 40.08
N GLY A 154 4.12 11.81 39.30
CA GLY A 154 4.13 11.82 37.84
C GLY A 154 4.35 10.45 37.20
N ASN A 155 4.31 9.37 37.98
CA ASN A 155 4.40 8.02 37.43
C ASN A 155 3.04 7.57 36.92
N ILE A 156 3.01 6.86 35.80
CA ILE A 156 1.78 6.25 35.28
C ILE A 156 1.29 5.21 36.28
N ILE A 157 0.04 5.35 36.70
CA ILE A 157 -0.61 4.38 37.60
C ILE A 157 -0.89 3.12 36.76
N PRO A 158 -0.42 1.95 37.18
CA PRO A 158 -0.75 0.69 36.53
C PRO A 158 -2.27 0.45 36.46
N MET A 159 -2.78 -0.07 35.34
CA MET A 159 -4.22 -0.22 35.09
C MET A 159 -4.93 -1.11 36.15
N ASP A 160 -4.22 -2.08 36.73
CA ASP A 160 -4.73 -2.94 37.81
C ASP A 160 -5.06 -2.18 39.10
N GLN A 161 -4.47 -0.99 39.28
CA GLN A 161 -4.69 -0.10 40.41
C GLN A 161 -5.79 0.95 40.14
N TRP A 162 -6.39 0.97 38.95
CA TRP A 162 -7.43 1.96 38.61
C TRP A 162 -8.78 1.59 39.24
N ASP A 163 -9.49 2.60 39.74
CA ASP A 163 -10.86 2.44 40.21
C ASP A 163 -11.81 2.19 39.03
N ARG A 164 -12.32 0.95 38.95
CA ARG A 164 -13.26 0.52 37.90
C ARG A 164 -14.57 1.31 37.91
N ALA A 165 -14.97 1.86 39.06
CA ALA A 165 -16.17 2.68 39.16
C ALA A 165 -15.95 4.13 38.68
N LYS A 166 -14.69 4.57 38.57
CA LYS A 166 -14.29 5.91 38.12
C LYS A 166 -13.40 5.81 36.88
N TRP A 167 -13.84 5.03 35.91
CA TRP A 167 -13.10 4.84 34.67
C TRP A 167 -13.03 6.15 33.85
N PRO A 168 -11.84 6.61 33.43
CA PRO A 168 -11.72 7.81 32.62
C PRO A 168 -12.43 7.64 31.27
N SER A 169 -13.32 8.58 30.92
CA SER A 169 -14.17 8.46 29.73
C SER A 169 -13.40 8.50 28.40
N HIS A 170 -12.19 9.04 28.40
CA HIS A 170 -11.31 9.13 27.24
C HIS A 170 -10.45 7.88 27.04
N ILE A 171 -10.59 6.84 27.87
CA ILE A 171 -9.81 5.60 27.78
C ILE A 171 -10.75 4.43 27.55
N HIS A 172 -10.41 3.56 26.60
CA HIS A 172 -11.20 2.37 26.35
C HIS A 172 -11.25 1.48 27.60
N PRO A 173 -12.41 0.86 27.90
CA PRO A 173 -12.48 -0.12 28.97
C PRO A 173 -11.50 -1.27 28.68
N PRO A 174 -10.98 -1.95 29.72
CA PRO A 174 -10.05 -3.05 29.52
C PRO A 174 -10.71 -4.12 28.67
N LYS A 175 -9.96 -4.65 27.70
CA LYS A 175 -10.42 -5.75 26.87
C LYS A 175 -10.87 -6.88 27.78
N GLU A 176 -12.14 -7.26 27.73
CA GLU A 176 -12.59 -8.51 28.36
C GLU A 176 -11.67 -9.62 27.85
N ALA A 177 -11.15 -10.45 28.76
CA ALA A 177 -10.21 -11.51 28.44
C ALA A 177 -10.90 -12.62 27.64
N ALA A 178 -11.26 -12.36 26.39
CA ALA A 178 -11.69 -13.32 25.37
C ALA A 178 -11.96 -12.60 24.05
N VAL A 179 -10.91 -12.40 23.25
CA VAL A 179 -11.01 -12.75 21.84
C VAL A 179 -9.77 -13.62 21.64
N GLU A 180 -9.98 -14.94 21.49
CA GLU A 180 -8.94 -15.81 20.92
C GLU A 180 -8.31 -15.02 19.78
N LYS A 181 -6.96 -14.97 19.71
CA LYS A 181 -6.25 -14.45 18.54
C LYS A 181 -7.08 -14.81 17.32
N PRO A 182 -7.57 -13.86 16.49
CA PRO A 182 -8.16 -14.23 15.22
C PRO A 182 -7.16 -15.19 14.61
N GLU A 183 -7.62 -16.41 14.33
CA GLU A 183 -6.79 -17.50 13.82
C GLU A 183 -5.87 -16.86 12.78
N GLU A 184 -4.55 -16.86 13.04
CA GLU A 184 -3.59 -16.18 12.16
C GLU A 184 -3.91 -16.68 10.78
N VAL A 185 -4.51 -15.83 9.93
CA VAL A 185 -4.88 -16.24 8.58
C VAL A 185 -3.54 -16.66 7.99
N PRO A 186 -3.34 -17.96 7.72
CA PRO A 186 -2.02 -18.42 7.34
C PRO A 186 -1.62 -17.60 6.12
N LEU A 187 -0.43 -16.99 6.13
CA LEU A 187 0.08 -16.29 4.95
C LEU A 187 0.04 -17.20 3.71
N GLU A 188 -0.03 -18.51 3.91
CA GLU A 188 -0.33 -19.55 2.93
C GLU A 188 -1.69 -19.40 2.22
N GLN A 189 -2.74 -18.88 2.87
CA GLN A 189 -4.02 -18.55 2.23
C GLN A 189 -3.92 -17.34 1.29
N PHE A 190 -2.91 -16.48 1.50
CA PHE A 190 -2.55 -15.38 0.59
C PHE A 190 -1.37 -15.70 -0.32
N ALA A 191 -0.73 -16.86 -0.16
CA ALA A 191 0.25 -17.34 -1.13
C ALA A 191 -0.49 -17.60 -2.44
N ALA A 192 0.01 -17.03 -3.54
CA ALA A 192 -0.54 -17.27 -4.87
C ALA A 192 -0.79 -18.78 -5.05
N THR A 193 -2.04 -19.14 -5.35
CA THR A 193 -2.43 -20.54 -5.60
C THR A 193 -1.37 -21.20 -6.47
N PRO A 194 -0.77 -22.34 -6.09
CA PRO A 194 0.34 -22.91 -6.83
C PRO A 194 -0.08 -23.18 -8.27
N TYR A 195 0.54 -22.48 -9.23
CA TYR A 195 0.33 -22.71 -10.65
C TYR A 195 1.01 -24.04 -11.04
N PRO A 196 0.39 -24.89 -11.88
CA PRO A 196 -0.97 -24.80 -12.44
C PRO A 196 -2.05 -25.18 -11.41
N ALA A 197 -3.02 -24.29 -11.19
CA ALA A 197 -4.07 -24.48 -10.17
C ALA A 197 -5.33 -25.14 -10.76
N THR A 198 -5.64 -24.85 -12.02
CA THR A 198 -6.84 -25.33 -12.71
C THR A 198 -6.51 -26.39 -13.76
N ALA A 199 -7.54 -27.11 -14.23
CA ALA A 199 -7.39 -28.03 -15.36
C ALA A 199 -6.95 -27.26 -16.64
N ARG A 200 -7.39 -26.01 -16.80
CA ARG A 200 -6.99 -25.12 -17.90
C ARG A 200 -5.51 -24.77 -17.82
N ASP A 201 -4.99 -24.42 -16.64
CA ASP A 201 -3.56 -24.12 -16.46
C ASP A 201 -2.69 -25.33 -16.84
N LYS A 202 -3.13 -26.54 -16.47
CA LYS A 202 -2.46 -27.79 -16.88
C LYS A 202 -2.51 -27.98 -18.40
N ALA A 203 -3.63 -27.67 -19.05
CA ALA A 203 -3.74 -27.73 -20.51
C ALA A 203 -2.85 -26.69 -21.21
N ILE A 204 -2.72 -25.48 -20.65
CA ILE A 204 -1.82 -24.43 -21.14
C ILE A 204 -0.36 -24.88 -21.01
N CYS A 205 0.05 -25.47 -19.87
CA CYS A 205 1.37 -26.08 -19.73
C CYS A 205 1.61 -27.18 -20.77
N ALA A 206 0.59 -28.00 -21.05
CA ALA A 206 0.66 -29.07 -22.04
C ALA A 206 0.89 -28.50 -23.45
N ALA A 207 0.14 -27.47 -23.83
CA ALA A 207 0.29 -26.78 -25.11
C ALA A 207 1.65 -26.09 -25.23
N ALA A 208 2.12 -25.42 -24.16
CA ALA A 208 3.43 -24.77 -24.14
C ALA A 208 4.55 -25.78 -24.37
N LEU A 209 4.54 -26.93 -23.69
CA LEU A 209 5.52 -27.99 -23.93
C LEU A 209 5.41 -28.57 -25.35
N ALA A 210 4.20 -28.81 -25.85
CA ALA A 210 4.02 -29.27 -27.22
C ALA A 210 4.60 -28.27 -28.24
N ILE A 211 4.48 -26.95 -28.00
CA ILE A 211 5.09 -25.92 -28.84
C ILE A 211 6.61 -26.05 -28.80
N VAL A 212 7.23 -26.22 -27.63
CA VAL A 212 8.68 -26.42 -27.51
C VAL A 212 9.13 -27.72 -28.20
N GLU A 213 8.34 -28.79 -28.12
CA GLU A 213 8.66 -30.10 -28.71
C GLU A 213 8.54 -30.10 -30.24
N GLN A 214 7.54 -29.39 -30.77
CA GLN A 214 7.27 -29.30 -32.22
C GLN A 214 8.03 -28.16 -32.91
N SER A 215 8.57 -27.20 -32.15
CA SER A 215 9.35 -26.08 -32.68
C SER A 215 10.83 -26.19 -32.33
N ARG A 216 11.71 -25.75 -33.23
CA ARG A 216 13.16 -25.76 -33.01
C ARG A 216 13.63 -24.43 -32.42
N GLY A 217 13.21 -24.13 -31.19
CA GLY A 217 13.69 -22.96 -30.44
C GLY A 217 13.07 -21.63 -30.87
N LEU A 218 11.76 -21.48 -30.68
CA LEU A 218 11.06 -20.20 -30.88
C LEU A 218 11.49 -19.16 -29.85
N SER A 219 11.38 -17.88 -30.23
CA SER A 219 11.49 -16.76 -29.28
C SER A 219 10.40 -16.86 -28.21
N SER A 220 10.60 -16.24 -27.04
CA SER A 220 9.55 -16.19 -26.02
C SER A 220 8.29 -15.46 -26.51
N ALA A 221 8.43 -14.53 -27.45
CA ALA A 221 7.31 -13.79 -28.06
C ALA A 221 6.50 -14.68 -29.01
N ASP A 222 7.16 -15.39 -29.93
CA ASP A 222 6.51 -16.31 -30.87
C ASP A 222 5.89 -17.52 -30.14
N HIS A 223 6.48 -17.92 -29.02
CA HIS A 223 5.91 -18.95 -28.16
C HIS A 223 4.56 -18.51 -27.57
N LEU A 224 4.49 -17.25 -27.08
CA LEU A 224 3.25 -16.68 -26.58
C LEU A 224 2.21 -16.55 -27.70
N ASP A 225 2.61 -16.14 -28.90
CA ASP A 225 1.72 -16.07 -30.08
C ASP A 225 1.15 -17.45 -30.43
N ALA A 226 2.00 -18.48 -30.43
CA ALA A 226 1.56 -19.87 -30.65
C ALA A 226 0.55 -20.32 -29.59
N LEU A 227 0.73 -19.94 -28.32
CA LEU A 227 -0.22 -20.24 -27.25
C LEU A 227 -1.54 -19.49 -27.40
N LEU A 228 -1.50 -18.20 -27.77
CA LEU A 228 -2.69 -17.39 -28.02
C LEU A 228 -3.50 -17.98 -29.18
N LEU A 229 -2.84 -18.36 -30.27
CA LEU A 229 -3.48 -19.03 -31.41
C LEU A 229 -4.01 -20.42 -31.03
N ALA A 230 -3.29 -21.19 -30.24
CA ALA A 230 -3.73 -22.50 -29.75
C ALA A 230 -4.88 -22.44 -28.73
N THR A 231 -5.16 -21.27 -28.15
CA THR A 231 -6.25 -21.09 -27.16
C THR A 231 -7.45 -20.34 -27.72
N HIS A 232 -7.27 -19.58 -28.82
CA HIS A 232 -8.32 -18.81 -29.49
C HIS A 232 -8.55 -19.35 -30.91
N PRO A 233 -9.51 -20.27 -31.09
CA PRO A 233 -9.69 -20.97 -32.38
C PRO A 233 -10.08 -20.02 -33.50
N GLU A 234 -10.87 -18.99 -33.19
CA GLU A 234 -11.27 -17.97 -34.14
C GLU A 234 -10.08 -17.15 -34.65
N TRP A 235 -9.05 -16.94 -33.81
CA TRP A 235 -7.83 -16.25 -34.26
C TRP A 235 -6.97 -17.16 -35.11
N CYS A 236 -6.83 -18.44 -34.73
CA CYS A 236 -6.03 -19.39 -35.51
C CYS A 236 -6.56 -19.56 -36.94
N LYS A 237 -7.89 -19.70 -37.11
CA LYS A 237 -8.51 -19.88 -38.44
C LYS A 237 -8.23 -18.73 -39.40
N VAL A 238 -8.13 -17.51 -38.90
CA VAL A 238 -7.87 -16.30 -39.70
C VAL A 238 -6.51 -16.34 -40.39
N PHE A 239 -5.56 -17.12 -39.86
CA PHE A 239 -4.21 -17.30 -40.43
C PHE A 239 -4.00 -18.65 -41.12
N LEU A 240 -5.01 -19.53 -41.13
CA LEU A 240 -4.96 -20.84 -41.80
C LEU A 240 -5.66 -20.79 -43.16
N ASP A 241 -5.24 -21.67 -44.06
CA ASP A 241 -5.88 -21.82 -45.36
C ASP A 241 -7.27 -22.44 -45.21
N GLN A 242 -8.20 -22.04 -46.09
CA GLN A 242 -9.60 -22.51 -46.04
C GLN A 242 -9.73 -24.04 -46.17
N SER A 243 -8.78 -24.70 -46.83
CA SER A 243 -8.69 -26.17 -46.94
C SER A 243 -8.42 -26.86 -45.59
N GLU A 244 -7.80 -26.15 -44.64
CA GLU A 244 -7.37 -26.68 -43.35
C GLU A 244 -8.40 -26.46 -42.24
N HIS A 245 -9.38 -25.57 -42.46
CA HIS A 245 -10.38 -25.20 -41.46
C HIS A 245 -11.16 -26.41 -40.93
N SER A 246 -11.56 -27.33 -41.80
CA SER A 246 -12.30 -28.55 -41.39
C SER A 246 -11.44 -29.49 -40.54
N ALA A 247 -10.14 -29.61 -40.85
CA ALA A 247 -9.22 -30.45 -40.10
C ALA A 247 -8.85 -29.81 -38.75
N PHE A 248 -8.68 -28.49 -38.72
CA PHE A 248 -8.51 -27.72 -37.49
C PHE A 248 -9.72 -27.84 -36.57
N GLU A 249 -10.94 -27.71 -37.10
CA GLU A 249 -12.18 -27.89 -36.35
C GLU A 249 -12.32 -29.29 -35.75
N ALA A 250 -11.93 -30.33 -36.51
CA ALA A 250 -11.93 -31.70 -35.99
C ALA A 250 -10.92 -31.87 -34.85
N ALA A 251 -9.70 -31.34 -35.00
CA ALA A 251 -8.68 -31.36 -33.95
C ALA A 251 -9.13 -30.56 -32.72
N TRP A 252 -9.75 -29.39 -32.93
CA TRP A 252 -10.27 -28.52 -31.89
C TRP A 252 -11.39 -29.19 -31.08
N LYS A 253 -12.36 -29.81 -31.78
CA LYS A 253 -13.45 -30.56 -31.15
C LYS A 253 -12.98 -31.80 -30.42
N SER A 254 -11.87 -32.41 -30.84
CA SER A 254 -11.30 -33.61 -30.22
C SER A 254 -10.42 -33.30 -28.99
N ALA A 255 -9.74 -32.15 -28.95
CA ALA A 255 -8.93 -31.74 -27.79
C ALA A 255 -9.77 -31.31 -26.57
N THR A 256 -11.06 -31.05 -26.81
CA THR A 256 -12.24 -30.89 -25.93
C THR A 256 -12.10 -30.29 -24.51
N GLN A 257 -12.91 -29.25 -24.27
CA GLN A 257 -13.36 -28.62 -23.00
C GLN A 257 -12.33 -27.95 -22.08
N THR A 258 -11.14 -28.50 -21.88
CA THR A 258 -10.25 -28.03 -20.81
C THR A 258 -9.49 -26.73 -21.18
N LEU A 259 -9.14 -26.56 -22.46
CA LEU A 259 -8.50 -25.35 -22.98
C LEU A 259 -9.43 -24.11 -22.95
N ILE A 260 -10.74 -24.33 -22.96
CA ILE A 260 -11.78 -23.31 -23.25
C ILE A 260 -12.35 -22.65 -21.98
N ALA A 261 -12.25 -23.30 -20.81
CA ALA A 261 -13.13 -22.99 -19.67
C ALA A 261 -12.73 -21.75 -18.83
N GLY A 262 -12.31 -20.64 -19.43
CA GLY A 262 -12.14 -19.41 -18.67
C GLY A 262 -12.08 -18.13 -19.48
N GLU A 263 -12.81 -17.11 -19.03
CA GLU A 263 -12.67 -15.71 -19.48
C GLU A 263 -11.34 -15.08 -19.04
N ASN A 264 -10.60 -15.76 -18.16
CA ASN A 264 -9.34 -15.25 -17.62
C ASN A 264 -8.22 -15.26 -18.67
N PRO A 265 -7.36 -14.22 -18.69
CA PRO A 265 -6.21 -14.16 -19.59
C PRO A 265 -5.20 -15.28 -19.28
N ILE A 266 -4.39 -15.64 -20.28
CA ILE A 266 -3.31 -16.62 -20.11
C ILE A 266 -2.26 -16.04 -19.16
N GLN A 267 -1.97 -16.74 -18.08
CA GLN A 267 -0.89 -16.41 -17.14
C GLN A 267 0.46 -16.92 -17.69
N TRP A 268 0.93 -16.29 -18.77
CA TRP A 268 2.10 -16.76 -19.51
C TRP A 268 3.37 -16.80 -18.65
N LYS A 269 3.61 -15.75 -17.86
CA LYS A 269 4.79 -15.66 -16.98
C LYS A 269 4.80 -16.80 -15.96
N GLU A 270 3.67 -17.03 -15.30
CA GLU A 270 3.48 -18.08 -14.29
C GLU A 270 3.66 -19.47 -14.92
N CYS A 271 3.13 -19.69 -16.12
CA CYS A 271 3.31 -20.93 -16.87
C CYS A 271 4.78 -21.18 -17.22
N ARG A 272 5.45 -20.17 -17.76
CA ARG A 272 6.85 -20.23 -18.16
C ARG A 272 7.75 -20.50 -16.96
N ASP A 273 7.59 -19.73 -15.89
CA ASP A 273 8.40 -19.84 -14.68
C ASP A 273 8.16 -21.19 -13.97
N HIS A 274 6.93 -21.72 -13.99
CA HIS A 274 6.62 -23.08 -13.50
C HIS A 274 7.34 -24.16 -14.30
N LEU A 275 7.26 -24.11 -15.64
CA LEU A 275 7.90 -25.11 -16.50
C LEU A 275 9.44 -25.05 -16.41
N GLU A 276 10.02 -23.86 -16.27
CA GLU A 276 11.46 -23.68 -16.06
C GLU A 276 11.88 -24.26 -14.70
N LYS A 277 11.12 -24.00 -13.62
CA LYS A 277 11.38 -24.56 -12.27
C LYS A 277 11.36 -26.09 -12.25
N GLN A 278 10.50 -26.71 -13.04
CA GLN A 278 10.42 -28.17 -13.20
C GLN A 278 11.49 -28.74 -14.16
N GLN A 279 12.35 -27.89 -14.74
CA GLN A 279 13.32 -28.22 -15.78
C GLN A 279 12.68 -28.85 -17.04
N ALA A 280 11.43 -28.49 -17.33
CA ALA A 280 10.71 -28.93 -18.52
C ALA A 280 11.10 -28.11 -19.75
N ILE A 281 11.46 -26.84 -19.54
CA ILE A 281 11.99 -25.94 -20.57
C ILE A 281 13.28 -25.27 -20.11
N ILE A 282 14.07 -24.78 -21.06
CA ILE A 282 15.27 -23.98 -20.83
C ILE A 282 15.12 -22.66 -21.60
N ILE A 283 15.31 -21.54 -20.92
CA ILE A 283 15.22 -20.20 -21.50
C ILE A 283 16.63 -19.66 -21.73
N ASN A 284 16.97 -19.33 -22.98
CA ASN A 284 18.26 -18.71 -23.26
C ASN A 284 18.24 -17.21 -22.90
N ARG A 285 18.67 -16.87 -21.67
CA ARG A 285 18.73 -15.49 -21.20
C ARG A 285 19.91 -14.68 -21.74
N SER A 286 20.81 -15.31 -22.51
CA SER A 286 21.90 -14.60 -23.21
C SER A 286 21.45 -13.96 -24.54
N ASP A 287 20.30 -14.38 -25.07
CA ASP A 287 19.64 -13.77 -26.23
C ASP A 287 18.49 -12.86 -25.75
N GLN A 288 18.36 -11.66 -26.33
CA GLN A 288 17.25 -10.75 -26.06
C GLN A 288 15.89 -11.39 -26.39
N ARG A 289 15.84 -12.32 -27.36
CA ARG A 289 14.63 -13.04 -27.76
C ARG A 289 14.19 -14.14 -26.78
N GLN A 290 15.00 -14.44 -25.76
CA GLN A 290 14.71 -15.44 -24.73
C GLN A 290 14.21 -16.78 -25.31
N ALA A 291 14.95 -17.32 -26.30
CA ALA A 291 14.52 -18.52 -27.01
C ALA A 291 14.31 -19.71 -26.05
N ILE A 292 13.23 -20.45 -26.26
CA ILE A 292 12.79 -21.54 -25.37
C ILE A 292 13.11 -22.89 -26.01
N SER A 293 13.88 -23.73 -25.30
CA SER A 293 14.28 -25.08 -25.72
C SER A 293 13.74 -26.15 -24.76
N PRO A 294 13.63 -27.42 -25.20
CA PRO A 294 13.25 -28.51 -24.30
C PRO A 294 14.26 -28.67 -23.16
N GLY A 295 13.76 -28.86 -21.94
CA GLY A 295 14.57 -29.19 -20.77
C GLY A 295 14.74 -30.70 -20.57
N THR A 296 15.58 -31.07 -19.61
CA THR A 296 15.89 -32.49 -19.30
C THR A 296 14.68 -33.28 -18.83
N ASN A 297 13.68 -32.62 -18.22
CA ASN A 297 12.47 -33.25 -17.71
C ASN A 297 11.25 -33.10 -18.63
N SER A 298 11.40 -32.54 -19.84
CA SER A 298 10.27 -32.23 -20.75
C SER A 298 9.34 -33.43 -20.95
N THR A 299 9.89 -34.58 -21.37
CA THR A 299 9.13 -35.81 -21.63
C THR A 299 8.46 -36.38 -20.38
N SER A 300 9.07 -36.20 -19.20
CA SER A 300 8.52 -36.70 -17.93
C SER A 300 7.32 -35.87 -17.50
N ILE A 301 7.45 -34.54 -17.54
CA ILE A 301 6.38 -33.60 -17.20
C ILE A 301 5.23 -33.70 -18.21
N ARG A 302 5.54 -33.84 -19.51
CA ARG A 302 4.54 -34.00 -20.58
C ARG A 302 3.59 -35.17 -20.33
N LYS A 303 4.08 -36.30 -19.80
CA LYS A 303 3.25 -37.48 -19.47
C LYS A 303 2.24 -37.23 -18.35
N GLY A 304 2.49 -36.26 -17.47
CA GLY A 304 1.60 -35.89 -16.37
C GLY A 304 0.56 -34.83 -16.74
N LEU A 305 0.59 -34.32 -17.96
CA LEU A 305 -0.29 -33.25 -18.45
C LEU A 305 -1.35 -33.79 -19.43
N PRO A 306 -2.45 -33.04 -19.65
CA PRO A 306 -3.47 -33.44 -20.62
C PRO A 306 -2.90 -33.65 -22.03
N GLY A 307 -3.29 -34.76 -22.66
CA GLY A 307 -3.01 -35.04 -24.07
C GLY A 307 -3.99 -34.34 -25.01
N GLY A 308 -3.81 -34.55 -26.32
CA GLY A 308 -4.75 -34.06 -27.35
C GLY A 308 -4.54 -32.61 -27.79
N VAL A 309 -3.50 -31.94 -27.28
CA VAL A 309 -3.16 -30.56 -27.66
C VAL A 309 -2.21 -30.49 -28.87
N ASP A 310 -1.59 -31.61 -29.24
CA ASP A 310 -0.50 -31.65 -30.22
C ASP A 310 -0.93 -31.22 -31.62
N GLU A 311 -2.10 -31.67 -32.09
CA GLU A 311 -2.63 -31.27 -33.41
C GLU A 311 -3.04 -29.81 -33.46
N ILE A 312 -3.58 -29.26 -32.35
CA ILE A 312 -3.91 -27.83 -32.27
C ILE A 312 -2.62 -27.01 -32.34
N VAL A 313 -1.60 -27.40 -31.57
CA VAL A 313 -0.30 -26.74 -31.57
C VAL A 313 0.35 -26.77 -32.95
N ARG A 314 0.20 -27.88 -33.70
CA ARG A 314 0.69 -27.97 -35.07
C ARG A 314 0.08 -26.89 -35.97
N PHE A 315 -1.23 -26.71 -35.91
CA PHE A 315 -1.93 -25.65 -36.65
C PHE A 315 -1.55 -24.25 -36.14
N ALA A 316 -1.41 -24.06 -34.82
CA ALA A 316 -1.00 -22.77 -34.25
C ALA A 316 0.42 -22.39 -34.71
N LEU A 317 1.35 -23.34 -34.77
CA LEU A 317 2.71 -23.12 -35.29
C LEU A 317 2.72 -22.75 -36.77
N GLN A 318 1.79 -23.30 -37.56
CA GLN A 318 1.61 -22.92 -38.96
C GLN A 318 1.08 -21.49 -39.07
N ALA A 319 0.08 -21.14 -38.25
CA ALA A 319 -0.41 -19.78 -38.15
C ALA A 319 0.68 -18.78 -37.71
N VAL A 320 1.54 -19.13 -36.75
CA VAL A 320 2.69 -18.28 -36.34
C VAL A 320 3.66 -18.02 -37.49
N LYS A 321 3.96 -19.03 -38.33
CA LYS A 321 4.79 -18.82 -39.53
C LYS A 321 4.14 -17.82 -40.48
N ARG A 322 2.83 -17.94 -40.68
CA ARG A 322 2.07 -17.01 -41.53
C ARG A 322 2.05 -15.60 -40.95
N VAL A 323 1.88 -15.46 -39.63
CA VAL A 323 1.98 -14.17 -38.92
C VAL A 323 3.36 -13.54 -39.11
N ALA A 324 4.44 -14.32 -38.99
CA ALA A 324 5.80 -13.83 -39.20
C ALA A 324 6.02 -13.30 -40.62
N GLU A 325 5.46 -13.96 -41.65
CA GLU A 325 5.47 -13.45 -43.03
C GLU A 325 4.70 -12.13 -43.16
N LEU A 326 3.50 -12.05 -42.60
CA LEU A 326 2.63 -10.87 -42.69
C LEU A 326 3.20 -9.65 -41.94
N ARG A 327 3.97 -9.87 -40.86
CA ARG A 327 4.67 -8.81 -40.11
C ARG A 327 5.69 -8.04 -40.95
N THR A 328 6.15 -8.59 -42.07
CA THR A 328 7.14 -7.93 -42.94
C THR A 328 6.55 -6.78 -43.77
N ASP A 329 5.27 -6.87 -44.14
CA ASP A 329 4.53 -5.81 -44.85
C ASP A 329 3.05 -5.85 -44.47
N LEU A 330 2.68 -5.03 -43.48
CA LEU A 330 1.30 -4.92 -42.99
C LEU A 330 0.38 -4.14 -43.94
N SER A 331 0.91 -3.47 -44.98
CA SER A 331 0.10 -2.59 -45.86
C SER A 331 -0.85 -3.35 -46.78
N SER A 332 -0.55 -4.62 -47.07
CA SER A 332 -1.34 -5.51 -47.92
C SER A 332 -2.19 -6.52 -47.13
N VAL A 333 -2.18 -6.44 -45.79
CA VAL A 333 -2.80 -7.42 -44.89
C VAL A 333 -4.26 -7.04 -44.59
N PRO A 334 -5.21 -8.00 -44.69
CA PRO A 334 -6.60 -7.79 -44.27
C PRO A 334 -6.72 -7.21 -42.85
N GLN A 335 -7.64 -6.25 -42.67
CA GLN A 335 -7.80 -5.51 -41.41
C GLN A 335 -8.06 -6.42 -40.19
N GLU A 336 -8.71 -7.57 -40.40
CA GLU A 336 -8.95 -8.56 -39.34
C GLU A 336 -7.66 -9.22 -38.83
N GLN A 337 -6.74 -9.57 -39.74
CA GLN A 337 -5.41 -10.10 -39.39
C GLN A 337 -4.57 -9.05 -38.66
N VAL A 338 -4.61 -7.79 -39.12
CA VAL A 338 -3.89 -6.68 -38.47
C VAL A 338 -4.33 -6.49 -37.02
N ARG A 339 -5.64 -6.55 -36.74
CA ARG A 339 -6.16 -6.42 -35.37
C ARG A 339 -5.61 -7.49 -34.43
N ILE A 340 -5.53 -8.74 -34.89
CA ILE A 340 -5.00 -9.84 -34.06
C ILE A 340 -3.49 -9.66 -33.83
N ILE A 341 -2.74 -9.25 -34.85
CA ILE A 341 -1.30 -8.99 -34.73
C ILE A 341 -1.03 -7.86 -33.71
N GLN A 342 -1.84 -6.81 -33.69
CA GLN A 342 -1.74 -5.72 -32.70
C GLN A 342 -1.98 -6.20 -31.27
N VAL A 343 -2.91 -7.13 -31.06
CA VAL A 343 -3.14 -7.75 -29.74
C VAL A 343 -1.90 -8.53 -29.29
N PHE A 344 -1.21 -9.23 -30.20
CA PHE A 344 0.05 -9.92 -29.88
C PHE A 344 1.13 -8.92 -29.42
N GLU A 345 1.28 -7.80 -30.12
CA GLU A 345 2.23 -6.74 -29.76
C GLU A 345 1.91 -6.09 -28.40
N GLU A 346 0.63 -5.98 -28.03
CA GLU A 346 0.22 -5.53 -26.69
C GLU A 346 0.60 -6.55 -25.61
N GLN A 347 0.40 -7.84 -25.86
CA GLN A 347 0.81 -8.91 -24.94
C GLN A 347 2.33 -8.98 -24.79
N HIS A 348 3.10 -8.81 -25.88
CA HIS A 348 4.56 -8.75 -25.82
C HIS A 348 5.03 -7.58 -24.96
N ARG A 349 4.43 -6.38 -25.12
CA ARG A 349 4.72 -5.22 -24.27
C ARG A 349 4.37 -5.46 -22.80
N PHE A 350 3.22 -6.07 -22.52
CA PHE A 350 2.80 -6.40 -21.16
C PHE A 350 3.81 -7.34 -20.45
N TYR A 351 4.33 -8.33 -21.17
CA TYR A 351 5.32 -9.27 -20.65
C TYR A 351 6.78 -8.87 -20.86
N GLN A 352 7.05 -7.67 -21.40
CA GLN A 352 8.39 -7.16 -21.71
C GLN A 352 9.21 -8.12 -22.60
N LEU A 353 8.55 -8.77 -23.56
CA LEU A 353 9.19 -9.69 -24.51
C LEU A 353 9.73 -8.90 -25.70
N ALA A 354 10.97 -9.18 -26.10
CA ALA A 354 11.52 -8.63 -27.33
C ALA A 354 10.90 -9.36 -28.54
N ALA A 355 10.37 -8.58 -29.48
CA ALA A 355 9.85 -9.07 -30.77
C ALA A 355 10.97 -9.50 -31.72
#